data_AF-A0A7C4CAK8-F1
#
_entry.id   AF-A0A7C4CAK8-F1
#
_cell.length_a   1.000
_cell.length_b   1.000
_cell.length_c   1.000
_cell.angle_alpha   90.00
_cell.angle_beta   90.00
_cell.angle_gamma   90.00
#
_symmetry.space_group_name_H-M   'P 1'
#
loop_
_entity.id
_entity.type
_entity.pdbx_description
1 polymer ?
#
loop_
_entity_poly.entity_id
_entity_poly.type
_entity_poly.pdbx_seq_one_letter_code
_entity_poly.pdbx_strand_id
1 'polypeptide(L)'
;MPAAPTARATPFSIAPPANSSATSGSNRSTTCPGPKKSAPSSPPAKPAPTPTNPAPPKPRLRPIRRLRIPTEPVSVPAQLIVGIITAPAAPLPDCLAELENLFGPTSHSSPTIPFNFTDYYAAEMGPNLSRLWLGFARPVARDALVPAKLATNALEQNLARAGRRIVNLDPGILTLHNLVLASTKDYGHRIYLGEGIHAELTLIFRSGRFEPLPWTYPDYRERAVLAFLAECRRWYLSQRTEGLQEEV
;
A
#
# COMPACT_ATOMS: atom_id res chain seq x y z
N MET A 1 -37.80 19.83 -7.68
CA MET A 1 -37.38 18.43 -7.92
C MET A 1 -36.96 17.83 -6.58
N PRO A 2 -37.48 16.65 -6.20
CA PRO A 2 -37.30 16.10 -4.86
C PRO A 2 -35.94 15.40 -4.71
N ALA A 3 -35.38 15.50 -3.50
CA ALA A 3 -34.12 14.91 -3.08
C ALA A 3 -34.21 13.38 -2.96
N ALA A 4 -33.18 12.68 -3.44
CA ALA A 4 -33.03 11.23 -3.31
C ALA A 4 -32.47 10.87 -1.92
N PRO A 5 -32.88 9.74 -1.30
CA PRO A 5 -32.44 9.36 0.04
C PRO A 5 -31.08 8.65 0.04
N THR A 6 -30.26 9.01 1.03
CA THR A 6 -28.95 8.45 1.32
C THR A 6 -29.08 7.04 1.90
N ALA A 7 -28.61 6.02 1.17
CA ALA A 7 -28.55 4.65 1.66
C ALA A 7 -27.35 4.48 2.63
N ARG A 8 -27.65 4.14 3.88
CA ARG A 8 -26.69 3.90 4.94
C ARG A 8 -26.22 2.43 4.85
N ALA A 9 -24.95 2.20 4.51
CA ALA A 9 -24.39 0.85 4.45
C ALA A 9 -24.29 0.24 5.86
N THR A 10 -24.89 -0.93 6.04
CA THR A 10 -24.77 -1.76 7.25
C THR A 10 -23.41 -2.48 7.28
N PRO A 11 -22.76 -2.61 8.45
CA PRO A 11 -21.49 -3.34 8.54
C PRO A 11 -21.71 -4.85 8.40
N PHE A 12 -20.85 -5.49 7.60
CA PHE A 12 -20.77 -6.94 7.40
C PHE A 12 -20.44 -7.66 8.72
N SER A 13 -21.28 -8.61 9.10
CA SER A 13 -21.03 -9.55 10.20
C SER A 13 -20.39 -10.83 9.64
N ILE A 14 -19.18 -11.16 10.10
CA ILE A 14 -18.51 -12.42 9.77
C ILE A 14 -18.68 -13.36 10.96
N ALA A 15 -19.43 -14.44 10.78
CA ALA A 15 -19.53 -15.54 11.76
C ALA A 15 -18.41 -16.57 11.51
N PRO A 16 -17.82 -17.17 12.57
CA PRO A 16 -16.79 -18.21 12.41
C PRO A 16 -17.41 -19.60 12.18
N PRO A 17 -16.68 -20.56 11.55
CA PRO A 17 -17.20 -21.88 11.27
C PRO A 17 -17.24 -22.79 12.51
N ALA A 18 -18.23 -23.70 12.53
CA ALA A 18 -18.49 -24.67 13.58
C ALA A 18 -17.49 -25.85 13.56
N ASN A 19 -17.10 -26.28 14.77
CA ASN A 19 -16.31 -27.48 15.04
C ASN A 19 -17.20 -28.74 14.98
N SER A 20 -16.72 -29.82 14.36
CA SER A 20 -17.35 -31.14 14.44
C SER A 20 -16.37 -32.18 15.00
N SER A 21 -16.74 -32.82 16.11
CA SER A 21 -16.13 -34.02 16.67
C SER A 21 -17.23 -35.01 17.09
N ALA A 22 -17.03 -36.31 16.78
CA ALA A 22 -17.63 -37.52 17.41
C ALA A 22 -17.29 -38.76 16.52
N THR A 23 -16.38 -39.67 16.91
CA THR A 23 -16.47 -40.88 17.77
C THR A 23 -17.10 -42.15 17.17
N SER A 24 -16.35 -43.26 17.18
CA SER A 24 -16.66 -44.60 17.73
C SER A 24 -15.48 -45.55 17.38
N GLY A 25 -15.01 -46.55 18.13
CA GLY A 25 -15.49 -47.32 19.28
C GLY A 25 -15.56 -48.81 18.90
N SER A 26 -14.66 -49.69 19.39
CA SER A 26 -14.92 -51.14 19.49
C SER A 26 -13.90 -51.88 20.38
N ASN A 27 -14.45 -52.61 21.36
CA ASN A 27 -13.82 -53.55 22.31
C ASN A 27 -13.48 -54.91 21.67
N ARG A 28 -12.52 -55.65 22.27
CA ARG A 28 -12.67 -57.10 22.49
C ARG A 28 -11.78 -57.63 23.63
N SER A 29 -12.38 -58.53 24.41
CA SER A 29 -11.85 -59.25 25.57
C SER A 29 -11.49 -60.68 25.17
N THR A 30 -10.53 -61.32 25.86
CA THR A 30 -10.48 -62.77 26.13
C THR A 30 -9.50 -63.09 27.27
N THR A 31 -9.77 -64.20 27.96
CA THR A 31 -9.39 -64.62 29.33
C THR A 31 -8.22 -65.63 29.44
N CYS A 32 -7.46 -65.55 30.57
CA CYS A 32 -6.81 -66.54 31.50
C CYS A 32 -6.33 -67.96 31.02
N PRO A 33 -5.27 -68.60 31.62
CA PRO A 33 -5.16 -68.97 33.06
C PRO A 33 -3.74 -68.91 33.73
N GLY A 34 -3.70 -69.04 35.08
CA GLY A 34 -2.49 -69.04 35.96
C GLY A 34 -1.69 -70.36 35.96
N PRO A 35 -0.86 -70.74 36.98
CA PRO A 35 -0.67 -70.17 38.34
C PRO A 35 0.82 -70.11 38.85
N LYS A 36 1.06 -69.55 40.05
CA LYS A 36 1.78 -70.19 41.19
C LYS A 36 1.92 -69.23 42.39
N LYS A 37 1.64 -69.78 43.58
CA LYS A 37 1.71 -69.12 44.89
C LYS A 37 3.16 -69.06 45.40
N SER A 38 3.55 -67.93 45.98
CA SER A 38 4.69 -67.80 46.90
C SER A 38 4.27 -66.94 48.11
N ALA A 39 4.87 -67.26 49.26
CA ALA A 39 4.53 -66.82 50.62
C ALA A 39 4.78 -65.30 50.87
N PRO A 40 4.27 -64.72 51.98
CA PRO A 40 4.11 -63.27 52.10
C PRO A 40 5.42 -62.58 52.48
N SER A 41 5.86 -61.63 51.66
CA SER A 41 6.87 -60.64 52.03
C SER A 41 6.20 -59.47 52.75
N SER A 42 6.85 -58.97 53.82
CA SER A 42 6.50 -57.84 54.68
C SER A 42 5.86 -56.65 53.95
N PRO A 43 4.97 -55.87 54.61
CA PRO A 43 4.32 -54.73 53.96
C PRO A 43 5.37 -53.70 53.52
N PRO A 44 5.26 -53.14 52.30
CA PRO A 44 6.16 -52.08 51.87
C PRO A 44 5.91 -50.84 52.73
N ALA A 45 7.00 -50.22 53.18
CA ALA A 45 6.96 -48.93 53.86
C ALA A 45 6.21 -47.90 52.98
N LYS A 46 5.38 -47.07 53.60
CA LYS A 46 4.67 -45.97 52.92
C LYS A 46 5.68 -45.13 52.11
N PRO A 47 5.43 -44.85 50.83
CA PRO A 47 6.31 -43.98 50.06
C PRO A 47 6.35 -42.60 50.72
N ALA A 48 7.56 -42.05 50.88
CA ALA A 48 7.75 -40.69 51.36
C ALA A 48 7.01 -39.71 50.43
N PRO A 49 6.38 -38.65 50.97
CA PRO A 49 5.70 -37.66 50.14
C PRO A 49 6.71 -37.00 49.20
N THR A 50 6.46 -37.11 47.89
CA THR A 50 7.22 -36.42 46.85
C THR A 50 7.18 -34.92 47.13
N PRO A 51 8.30 -34.19 47.12
CA PRO A 51 8.27 -32.75 47.27
C PRO A 51 7.50 -32.14 46.10
N THR A 52 6.28 -31.66 46.38
CA THR A 52 5.50 -30.85 45.45
C THR A 52 6.23 -29.54 45.21
N ASN A 53 6.85 -29.42 44.04
CA ASN A 53 7.46 -28.19 43.58
C ASN A 53 6.36 -27.10 43.56
N PRO A 54 6.56 -25.91 44.18
CA PRO A 54 5.53 -24.88 44.18
C PRO A 54 5.16 -24.50 42.75
N ALA A 55 3.86 -24.34 42.51
CA ALA A 55 3.34 -23.94 41.22
C ALA A 55 4.06 -22.67 40.72
N PRO A 56 4.45 -22.59 39.44
CA PRO A 56 5.12 -21.41 38.91
C PRO A 56 4.26 -20.16 39.17
N PRO A 57 4.88 -19.02 39.53
CA PRO A 57 4.14 -17.81 39.84
C PRO A 57 3.29 -17.42 38.62
N LYS A 58 2.00 -17.17 38.87
CA LYS A 58 1.08 -16.73 37.81
C LYS A 58 1.68 -15.53 37.10
N PRO A 59 1.76 -15.51 35.75
CA PRO A 59 2.33 -14.41 35.02
C PRO A 59 1.59 -13.12 35.38
N ARG A 60 2.30 -12.13 35.91
CA ARG A 60 1.73 -10.80 36.16
C ARG A 60 1.42 -10.16 34.82
N LEU A 61 0.12 -10.06 34.49
CA LEU A 61 -0.35 -9.32 33.33
C LEU A 61 0.14 -7.87 33.46
N ARG A 62 0.94 -7.42 32.49
CA ARG A 62 1.34 -6.02 32.40
C ARG A 62 0.08 -5.20 32.07
N PRO A 63 -0.09 -4.00 32.64
CA PRO A 63 -1.22 -3.15 32.27
C PRO A 63 -1.19 -2.92 30.76
N ILE A 64 -2.34 -3.11 30.11
CA ILE A 64 -2.50 -2.89 28.67
C ILE A 64 -2.10 -1.44 28.39
N ARG A 65 -1.02 -1.24 27.63
CA ARG A 65 -0.62 0.07 27.14
C ARG A 65 -1.83 0.64 26.39
N ARG A 66 -2.37 1.78 26.81
CA ARG A 66 -3.59 2.40 26.24
C ARG A 66 -3.52 2.29 24.70
N LEU A 67 -4.53 1.67 24.09
CA LEU A 67 -4.63 1.55 22.64
C LEU A 67 -4.61 2.98 22.06
N ARG A 68 -3.63 3.27 21.20
CA ARG A 68 -3.55 4.57 20.52
C ARG A 68 -4.56 4.53 19.37
N ILE A 69 -5.76 5.01 19.63
CA ILE A 69 -6.77 5.28 18.60
C ILE A 69 -6.41 6.64 18.00
N PRO A 70 -6.07 6.74 16.69
CA PRO A 70 -5.87 8.03 16.05
C PRO A 70 -7.18 8.81 16.12
N THR A 71 -7.17 9.97 16.77
CA THR A 71 -8.34 10.85 16.88
C THR A 71 -8.43 11.85 15.74
N GLU A 72 -7.32 12.08 15.02
CA GLU A 72 -7.24 12.93 13.84
C GLU A 72 -6.36 12.25 12.77
N PRO A 73 -6.65 12.45 11.47
CA PRO A 73 -5.81 11.96 10.38
C PRO A 73 -4.51 12.76 10.36
N VAL A 74 -3.51 12.34 11.13
CA VAL A 74 -2.14 12.87 11.05
C VAL A 74 -1.46 12.28 9.82
N SER A 75 -1.90 12.71 8.64
CA SER A 75 -1.19 12.48 7.40
C SER A 75 -0.12 13.56 7.29
N VAL A 76 1.15 13.20 7.52
CA VAL A 76 2.27 14.04 7.10
C VAL A 76 2.08 14.33 5.60
N PRO A 77 1.91 15.61 5.20
CA PRO A 77 1.64 15.98 3.81
C PRO A 77 2.67 15.37 2.89
N ALA A 78 2.38 15.21 1.61
CA ALA A 78 3.33 14.65 0.65
C ALA A 78 3.32 15.50 -0.62
N GLN A 79 4.29 15.26 -1.50
CA GLN A 79 4.33 15.95 -2.78
C GLN A 79 3.67 15.09 -3.85
N LEU A 80 2.78 15.69 -4.64
CA LEU A 80 2.20 15.02 -5.80
C LEU A 80 3.21 15.08 -6.96
N ILE A 81 3.41 13.94 -7.62
CA ILE A 81 4.20 13.77 -8.83
C ILE A 81 3.28 13.21 -9.91
N VAL A 82 3.36 13.68 -11.16
CA VAL A 82 2.64 13.07 -12.28
C VAL A 82 3.64 12.70 -13.37
N GLY A 83 3.70 11.42 -13.72
CA GLY A 83 4.35 10.97 -14.94
C GLY A 83 3.44 11.17 -16.14
N ILE A 84 3.97 11.68 -17.25
CA ILE A 84 3.23 11.98 -18.48
C ILE A 84 3.87 11.24 -19.63
N ILE A 85 3.15 10.30 -20.26
CA ILE A 85 3.48 9.82 -21.61
C ILE A 85 2.62 10.62 -22.58
N THR A 86 3.21 11.15 -23.66
CA THR A 86 2.52 12.00 -24.62
C THR A 86 2.84 11.59 -26.05
N ALA A 87 1.81 11.54 -26.89
CA ALA A 87 1.97 11.38 -28.34
C ALA A 87 2.44 12.69 -29.00
N PRO A 88 3.10 12.64 -30.18
CA PRO A 88 3.52 13.85 -30.89
C PRO A 88 2.38 14.82 -31.23
N ALA A 89 1.18 14.29 -31.49
CA ALA A 89 0.00 15.09 -31.81
C ALA A 89 -0.76 15.62 -30.58
N ALA A 90 -0.28 15.32 -29.37
CA ALA A 90 -0.96 15.73 -28.15
C ALA A 90 -0.76 17.22 -27.87
N PRO A 91 -1.79 17.92 -27.37
CA PRO A 91 -1.68 19.31 -26.95
C PRO A 91 -0.98 19.40 -25.59
N LEU A 92 0.34 19.13 -25.56
CA LEU A 92 1.11 19.10 -24.32
C LEU A 92 0.97 20.41 -23.51
N PRO A 93 1.04 21.63 -24.09
CA PRO A 93 0.84 22.86 -23.33
C PRO A 93 -0.50 22.91 -22.58
N ASP A 94 -1.60 22.51 -23.24
CA ASP A 94 -2.93 22.47 -22.63
C ASP A 94 -2.99 21.42 -21.51
N CYS A 95 -2.38 20.25 -21.73
CA CYS A 95 -2.28 19.21 -20.70
C CYS A 95 -1.52 19.69 -19.46
N LEU A 96 -0.43 20.43 -19.63
CA LEU A 96 0.36 20.99 -18.53
C LEU A 96 -0.45 22.03 -17.76
N ALA A 97 -1.14 22.94 -18.46
CA ALA A 97 -1.99 23.94 -17.84
C ALA A 97 -3.15 23.31 -17.03
N GLU A 98 -3.80 22.28 -17.56
CA GLU A 98 -4.86 21.57 -16.83
C GLU A 98 -4.35 20.83 -15.61
N LEU A 99 -3.14 20.24 -15.67
CA LEU A 99 -2.51 19.65 -14.50
C LEU A 99 -2.21 20.69 -13.41
N GLU A 100 -1.77 21.90 -13.79
CA GLU A 100 -1.57 22.99 -12.84
C GLU A 100 -2.89 23.51 -12.25
N ASN A 101 -3.96 23.56 -13.03
CA ASN A 101 -5.29 23.90 -12.53
C ASN A 101 -5.76 22.88 -11.47
N LEU A 102 -5.55 21.58 -11.71
CA LEU A 102 -5.94 20.51 -10.81
C LEU A 102 -5.10 20.50 -9.53
N PHE A 103 -3.77 20.60 -9.66
CA PHE A 103 -2.85 20.26 -8.59
C PHE A 103 -2.06 21.44 -8.04
N GLY A 104 -2.21 22.63 -8.61
CA GLY A 104 -1.44 23.84 -8.27
C GLY A 104 -0.17 23.96 -9.11
N PRO A 105 0.66 24.98 -8.84
CA PRO A 105 1.82 25.28 -9.69
C PRO A 105 2.86 24.16 -9.69
N THR A 106 3.51 23.97 -10.82
CA THR A 106 4.65 23.06 -10.94
C THR A 106 5.84 23.60 -10.14
N SER A 107 6.42 22.78 -9.28
CA SER A 107 7.68 23.08 -8.58
C SER A 107 8.91 22.64 -9.37
N HIS A 108 8.82 21.47 -10.02
CA HIS A 108 9.92 20.84 -10.76
C HIS A 108 9.37 20.13 -11.98
N SER A 109 10.14 20.13 -13.06
CA SER A 109 9.86 19.36 -14.26
C SER A 109 11.12 18.59 -14.66
N SER A 110 10.96 17.33 -15.05
CA SER A 110 12.07 16.56 -15.61
C SER A 110 12.41 17.02 -17.03
N PRO A 111 13.58 16.65 -17.55
CA PRO A 111 13.78 16.62 -19.00
C PRO A 111 12.74 15.71 -19.68
N THR A 112 12.34 16.08 -20.90
CA THR A 112 11.55 15.19 -21.77
C THR A 112 12.48 14.19 -22.42
N ILE A 113 12.13 12.90 -22.35
CA ILE A 113 12.89 11.82 -22.98
C ILE A 113 12.00 11.03 -23.97
N PRO A 114 12.58 10.39 -25.00
CA PRO A 114 11.84 9.42 -25.81
C PRO A 114 11.34 8.26 -24.93
N PHE A 115 10.11 7.81 -25.16
CA PHE A 115 9.53 6.66 -24.48
C PHE A 115 9.71 5.40 -25.33
N ASN A 116 10.74 4.62 -25.02
CA ASN A 116 11.13 3.40 -25.75
C ASN A 116 11.17 2.14 -24.85
N PHE A 117 10.44 2.16 -23.72
CA PHE A 117 10.46 1.09 -22.72
C PHE A 117 9.47 -0.05 -23.00
N THR A 118 8.42 0.20 -23.80
CA THR A 118 7.42 -0.78 -24.21
C THR A 118 6.60 -0.27 -25.40
N ASP A 119 6.18 -1.18 -26.27
CA ASP A 119 5.27 -0.87 -27.39
C ASP A 119 3.79 -0.88 -26.99
N TYR A 120 3.48 -1.18 -25.71
CA TYR A 120 2.11 -1.32 -25.20
C TYR A 120 1.19 -0.14 -25.56
N TYR A 121 1.71 1.08 -25.52
CA TYR A 121 0.94 2.30 -25.79
C TYR A 121 0.86 2.65 -27.29
N ALA A 122 1.75 2.11 -28.12
CA ALA A 122 1.86 2.51 -29.52
C ALA A 122 0.61 2.16 -30.34
N ALA A 123 -0.07 1.07 -30.00
CA ALA A 123 -1.31 0.66 -30.67
C ALA A 123 -2.46 1.67 -30.48
N GLU A 124 -2.50 2.36 -29.34
CA GLU A 124 -3.55 3.33 -29.01
C GLU A 124 -3.12 4.77 -29.32
N MET A 125 -1.93 5.17 -28.83
CA MET A 125 -1.43 6.55 -28.85
C MET A 125 -0.59 6.88 -30.09
N GLY A 126 -0.20 5.87 -30.88
CA GLY A 126 0.74 6.01 -31.99
C GLY A 126 2.22 5.90 -31.57
N PRO A 127 3.14 5.91 -32.55
CA PRO A 127 4.58 5.78 -32.29
C PRO A 127 5.21 7.10 -31.81
N ASN A 128 6.52 7.06 -31.51
CA ASN A 128 7.33 8.23 -31.16
C ASN A 128 6.84 8.97 -29.91
N LEU A 129 6.41 8.20 -28.90
CA LEU A 129 5.95 8.74 -27.64
C LEU A 129 7.09 9.41 -26.88
N SER A 130 6.76 10.44 -26.11
CA SER A 130 7.67 11.12 -25.20
C SER A 130 7.22 10.91 -23.76
N ARG A 131 8.16 10.98 -22.82
CA ARG A 131 7.94 10.84 -21.38
C ARG A 131 8.56 12.00 -20.62
N LEU A 132 7.82 12.56 -19.68
CA LEU A 132 8.26 13.58 -18.74
C LEU A 132 7.54 13.43 -17.40
N TRP A 133 8.03 14.09 -16.36
CA TRP A 133 7.44 14.07 -15.02
C TRP A 133 7.36 15.48 -14.46
N LEU A 134 6.28 15.76 -13.72
CA LEU A 134 6.07 17.02 -13.00
C LEU A 134 5.96 16.74 -11.51
N GLY A 135 6.53 17.63 -10.69
CA GLY A 135 6.28 17.68 -9.25
C GLY A 135 5.58 18.97 -8.87
N PHE A 136 4.49 18.90 -8.13
CA PHE A 136 3.63 20.05 -7.81
C PHE A 136 4.02 20.69 -6.48
N ALA A 137 3.84 22.01 -6.35
CA ALA A 137 4.22 22.74 -5.15
C ALA A 137 3.17 22.64 -4.04
N ARG A 138 1.90 22.36 -4.35
CA ARG A 138 0.85 22.22 -3.33
C ARG A 138 1.03 20.89 -2.58
N PRO A 139 1.23 20.90 -1.25
CA PRO A 139 1.25 19.66 -0.48
C PRO A 139 -0.11 18.98 -0.52
N VAL A 140 -0.11 17.64 -0.55
CA VAL A 140 -1.34 16.84 -0.55
C VAL A 140 -1.37 15.87 0.64
N ALA A 141 -2.56 15.49 1.09
CA ALA A 141 -2.70 14.39 2.03
C ALA A 141 -2.33 13.05 1.35
N ARG A 142 -1.92 12.05 2.13
CA ARG A 142 -1.45 10.76 1.58
C ARG A 142 -2.54 9.89 0.96
N ASP A 143 -3.79 10.16 1.29
CA ASP A 143 -4.98 9.55 0.69
C ASP A 143 -5.39 10.22 -0.64
N ALA A 144 -4.70 11.29 -1.06
CA ALA A 144 -5.00 12.00 -2.30
C ALA A 144 -4.73 11.18 -3.58
N LEU A 145 -4.12 9.99 -3.50
CA LEU A 145 -3.86 9.13 -4.68
C LEU A 145 -5.14 8.78 -5.44
N VAL A 146 -6.22 8.44 -4.73
CA VAL A 146 -7.50 8.07 -5.36
C VAL A 146 -8.10 9.25 -6.13
N PRO A 147 -8.39 10.42 -5.51
CA PRO A 147 -8.95 11.55 -6.24
C PRO A 147 -7.99 12.07 -7.33
N ALA A 148 -6.67 12.05 -7.10
CA ALA A 148 -5.71 12.42 -8.14
C ALA A 148 -5.80 11.50 -9.36
N LYS A 149 -5.89 10.17 -9.16
CA LYS A 149 -6.02 9.23 -10.28
C LYS A 149 -7.33 9.42 -11.03
N LEU A 150 -8.44 9.59 -10.33
CA LEU A 150 -9.73 9.87 -10.96
C LEU A 150 -9.70 11.16 -11.79
N ALA A 151 -9.11 12.24 -11.25
CA ALA A 151 -8.95 13.51 -11.97
C ALA A 151 -8.07 13.36 -13.22
N THR A 152 -6.92 12.67 -13.10
CA THR A 152 -6.05 12.44 -14.27
C THR A 152 -6.70 11.54 -15.32
N ASN A 153 -7.47 10.52 -14.93
CA ASN A 153 -8.22 9.68 -15.87
C ASN A 153 -9.25 10.51 -16.65
N ALA A 154 -9.97 11.42 -15.97
CA ALA A 154 -10.91 12.33 -16.63
C ALA A 154 -10.20 13.29 -17.60
N LEU A 155 -9.04 13.82 -17.22
CA LEU A 155 -8.23 14.67 -18.11
C LEU A 155 -7.75 13.91 -19.34
N GLU A 156 -7.26 12.68 -19.19
CA GLU A 156 -6.89 11.83 -20.34
C GLU A 156 -8.06 11.62 -21.30
N GLN A 157 -9.28 11.40 -20.77
CA GLN A 157 -10.49 11.24 -21.58
C GLN A 157 -10.85 12.54 -22.31
N ASN A 158 -10.76 13.70 -21.64
CA ASN A 158 -11.06 14.99 -22.24
C ASN A 158 -10.09 15.36 -23.36
N LEU A 159 -8.82 14.97 -23.23
CA LEU A 159 -7.80 15.20 -24.24
C LEU A 159 -7.82 14.17 -25.38
N ALA A 160 -8.57 13.08 -25.25
CA ALA A 160 -8.66 12.03 -26.25
C ALA A 160 -9.12 12.58 -27.62
N ARG A 161 -8.57 12.03 -28.70
CA ARG A 161 -8.89 12.43 -30.07
C ARG A 161 -9.36 11.21 -30.86
N ALA A 162 -10.49 11.37 -31.56
CA ALA A 162 -11.13 10.27 -32.30
C ALA A 162 -11.32 8.99 -31.45
N GLY A 163 -11.65 9.16 -30.17
CA GLY A 163 -11.87 8.05 -29.23
C GLY A 163 -10.59 7.33 -28.75
N ARG A 164 -9.40 7.87 -29.05
CA ARG A 164 -8.12 7.30 -28.62
C ARG A 164 -7.41 8.22 -27.63
N ARG A 165 -6.79 7.64 -26.61
CA ARG A 165 -5.90 8.39 -25.71
C ARG A 165 -4.69 8.88 -26.50
N ILE A 166 -4.28 10.11 -26.20
CA ILE A 166 -3.05 10.73 -26.76
C ILE A 166 -2.08 11.14 -25.65
N VAL A 167 -2.51 11.02 -24.39
CA VAL A 167 -1.70 11.19 -23.19
C VAL A 167 -2.03 10.08 -22.18
N ASN A 168 -1.04 9.67 -21.39
CA ASN A 168 -1.21 8.81 -20.21
C ASN A 168 -0.58 9.52 -19.00
N LEU A 169 -1.35 9.65 -17.94
CA LEU A 169 -1.06 10.40 -16.73
C LEU A 169 -1.02 9.46 -15.52
N ASP A 170 0.15 9.35 -14.91
CA ASP A 170 0.42 8.48 -13.77
C ASP A 170 0.68 9.33 -12.51
N PRO A 171 -0.36 9.70 -11.76
CA PRO A 171 -0.17 10.40 -10.49
C PRO A 171 0.43 9.48 -9.44
N GLY A 172 1.28 10.07 -8.61
CA GLY A 172 1.96 9.43 -7.52
C GLY A 172 2.22 10.38 -6.37
N ILE A 173 2.43 9.80 -5.19
CA ILE A 173 2.78 10.52 -3.99
C ILE A 173 4.24 10.25 -3.64
N LEU A 174 5.00 11.32 -3.53
CA LEU A 174 6.38 11.34 -3.09
C LEU A 174 6.45 11.77 -1.62
N THR A 175 7.09 10.94 -0.80
CA THR A 175 7.41 11.23 0.60
C THR A 175 8.92 11.29 0.79
N LEU A 176 9.38 11.56 2.02
CA LEU A 176 10.80 11.45 2.37
C LEU A 176 11.35 10.02 2.23
N HIS A 177 10.48 9.01 2.13
CA HIS A 177 10.84 7.60 2.24
C HIS A 177 10.53 6.79 0.98
N ASN A 178 9.62 7.24 0.12
CA ASN A 178 9.17 6.44 -1.02
C ASN A 178 8.42 7.26 -2.08
N LEU A 179 8.27 6.64 -3.25
CA LEU A 179 7.31 7.02 -4.28
C LEU A 179 6.25 5.92 -4.40
N VAL A 180 4.98 6.30 -4.32
CA VAL A 180 3.83 5.41 -4.52
C VAL A 180 3.01 5.92 -5.70
N LEU A 181 2.76 5.09 -6.71
CA LEU A 181 1.94 5.43 -7.88
C LEU A 181 0.51 4.91 -7.73
N ALA A 182 -0.44 5.62 -8.34
CA ALA A 182 -1.81 5.14 -8.49
C ALA A 182 -1.99 4.34 -9.78
N SER A 183 -2.73 3.24 -9.72
CA SER A 183 -3.04 2.39 -10.88
C SER A 183 -4.51 1.98 -10.87
N THR A 184 -5.11 1.83 -12.04
CA THR A 184 -6.42 1.21 -12.23
C THR A 184 -6.33 -0.30 -12.46
N LYS A 185 -5.10 -0.83 -12.59
CA LYS A 185 -4.85 -2.24 -12.88
C LYS A 185 -4.51 -2.96 -11.58
N ASP A 186 -5.23 -4.03 -11.29
CA ASP A 186 -4.88 -4.92 -10.19
C ASP A 186 -3.62 -5.75 -10.51
N TYR A 187 -2.79 -6.03 -9.51
CA TYR A 187 -1.63 -6.91 -9.61
C TYR A 187 -1.13 -7.34 -8.22
N GLY A 188 -0.37 -8.42 -8.13
CA GLY A 188 -0.03 -9.09 -6.87
C GLY A 188 0.68 -8.22 -5.79
N HIS A 189 1.38 -7.16 -6.17
CA HIS A 189 2.02 -6.23 -5.22
C HIS A 189 1.25 -4.91 -5.00
N ARG A 190 0.07 -4.76 -5.61
CA ARG A 190 -0.74 -3.54 -5.55
C ARG A 190 -1.81 -3.65 -4.47
N ILE A 191 -1.99 -2.57 -3.71
CA ILE A 191 -2.92 -2.51 -2.59
C ILE A 191 -4.15 -1.73 -3.03
N TYR A 192 -5.33 -2.33 -2.94
CA TYR A 192 -6.58 -1.64 -3.25
C TYR A 192 -6.85 -0.49 -2.27
N LEU A 193 -7.11 0.71 -2.80
CA LEU A 193 -7.39 1.92 -2.02
C LEU A 193 -8.88 2.29 -2.02
N GLY A 194 -9.67 1.77 -2.96
CA GLY A 194 -11.06 2.17 -3.19
C GLY A 194 -11.28 2.67 -4.62
N GLU A 195 -12.54 2.72 -5.06
CA GLU A 195 -12.96 3.30 -6.34
C GLU A 195 -12.24 2.73 -7.58
N GLY A 196 -11.86 1.46 -7.54
CA GLY A 196 -11.09 0.82 -8.62
C GLY A 196 -9.62 1.28 -8.71
N ILE A 197 -9.12 2.01 -7.71
CA ILE A 197 -7.74 2.50 -7.67
C ILE A 197 -6.90 1.66 -6.70
N HIS A 198 -5.69 1.36 -7.12
CA HIS A 198 -4.68 0.67 -6.35
C HIS A 198 -3.42 1.53 -6.16
N ALA A 199 -2.77 1.36 -5.02
CA ALA A 199 -1.43 1.89 -4.76
C ALA A 199 -0.36 0.88 -5.16
N GLU A 200 0.70 1.38 -5.79
CA GLU A 200 1.91 0.64 -6.07
C GLU A 200 3.11 1.34 -5.43
N LEU A 201 3.78 0.69 -4.48
CA LEU A 201 5.07 1.17 -3.98
C LEU A 201 6.09 0.99 -5.10
N THR A 202 6.58 2.08 -5.67
CA THR A 202 7.42 2.05 -6.88
C THR A 202 8.89 2.28 -6.59
N LEU A 203 9.25 3.15 -5.64
CA LEU A 203 10.64 3.39 -5.23
C LEU A 203 10.72 3.56 -3.72
N ILE A 204 11.84 3.16 -3.11
CA ILE A 204 12.15 3.40 -1.69
C ILE A 204 13.38 4.30 -1.60
N PHE A 205 13.37 5.32 -0.74
CA PHE A 205 14.53 6.14 -0.48
C PHE A 205 15.34 5.58 0.69
N ARG A 206 16.57 5.12 0.42
CA ARG A 206 17.48 4.56 1.42
C ARG A 206 18.92 4.96 1.10
N SER A 207 19.71 5.21 2.14
CA SER A 207 21.14 5.51 2.00
C SER A 207 21.42 6.65 1.00
N GLY A 208 20.59 7.69 1.02
CA GLY A 208 20.77 8.89 0.19
C GLY A 208 20.28 8.78 -1.26
N ARG A 209 19.67 7.66 -1.67
CA ARG A 209 19.16 7.49 -3.05
C ARG A 209 17.83 6.75 -3.12
N PHE A 210 17.13 6.90 -4.24
CA PHE A 210 15.99 6.06 -4.57
C PHE A 210 16.47 4.70 -5.08
N GLU A 211 15.93 3.64 -4.49
CA GLU A 211 16.18 2.25 -4.83
C GLU A 211 14.91 1.67 -5.49
N PRO A 212 15.02 1.10 -6.70
CA PRO A 212 13.92 0.40 -7.35
C PRO A 212 13.63 -0.93 -6.68
N LEU A 213 12.36 -1.32 -6.73
CA LEU A 213 11.84 -2.61 -6.36
C LEU A 213 11.78 -3.54 -7.58
N PRO A 214 11.60 -4.86 -7.39
CA PRO A 214 11.60 -5.82 -8.50
C PRO A 214 10.61 -5.47 -9.62
N TRP A 215 9.46 -4.88 -9.25
CA TRP A 215 8.38 -4.51 -10.16
C TRP A 215 8.40 -3.04 -10.62
N THR A 216 9.38 -2.22 -10.21
CA THR A 216 9.47 -0.82 -10.64
C THR A 216 9.53 -0.73 -12.16
N TYR A 217 8.67 0.09 -12.77
CA TYR A 217 8.66 0.32 -14.21
C TYR A 217 10.05 0.76 -14.72
N PRO A 218 10.49 0.31 -15.92
CA PRO A 218 11.81 0.65 -16.44
C PRO A 218 12.07 2.15 -16.56
N ASP A 219 11.07 2.95 -16.96
CA ASP A 219 11.18 4.40 -17.09
C ASP A 219 11.53 5.08 -15.75
N TYR A 220 10.99 4.59 -14.62
CA TYR A 220 11.33 5.10 -13.29
C TYR A 220 12.72 4.69 -12.78
N ARG A 221 13.44 3.81 -13.50
CA ARG A 221 14.83 3.43 -13.18
C ARG A 221 15.86 4.34 -13.86
N GLU A 222 15.42 5.17 -14.79
CA GLU A 222 16.30 6.07 -15.54
C GLU A 222 16.98 7.09 -14.62
N ARG A 223 18.25 7.37 -14.92
CA ARG A 223 19.06 8.30 -14.12
C ARG A 223 18.44 9.69 -14.05
N ALA A 224 17.87 10.17 -15.16
CA ALA A 224 17.20 11.46 -15.23
C ALA A 224 15.99 11.54 -14.28
N VAL A 225 15.21 10.45 -14.18
CA VAL A 225 14.02 10.37 -13.32
C VAL A 225 14.41 10.29 -11.86
N LEU A 226 15.41 9.47 -11.52
CA LEU A 226 15.92 9.37 -10.17
C LEU A 226 16.52 10.70 -9.67
N ALA A 227 17.19 11.45 -10.55
CA ALA A 227 17.70 12.79 -10.25
C ALA A 227 16.57 13.79 -10.00
N PHE A 228 15.58 13.84 -10.90
CA PHE A 228 14.37 14.66 -10.75
C PHE A 228 13.61 14.36 -9.44
N LEU A 229 13.41 13.08 -9.11
CA LEU A 229 12.74 12.69 -7.86
C LEU A 229 13.56 13.08 -6.62
N ALA A 230 14.88 13.01 -6.70
CA ALA A 230 15.76 13.46 -5.63
C ALA A 230 15.68 14.98 -5.42
N GLU A 231 15.54 15.77 -6.49
CA GLU A 231 15.28 17.22 -6.43
C GLU A 231 13.94 17.52 -5.77
N CYS A 232 12.86 16.89 -6.25
CA CYS A 232 11.52 16.99 -5.67
C CYS A 232 11.55 16.67 -4.16
N ARG A 233 12.22 15.58 -3.77
CA ARG A 233 12.36 15.20 -2.36
C ARG A 233 13.11 16.25 -1.53
N ARG A 234 14.18 16.84 -2.06
CA ARG A 234 14.95 17.89 -1.37
C ARG A 234 14.09 19.14 -1.16
N TRP A 235 13.37 19.56 -2.19
CA TRP A 235 12.45 20.68 -2.12
C TRP A 235 11.31 20.42 -1.11
N TYR A 236 10.68 19.25 -1.16
CA TYR A 236 9.64 18.91 -0.19
C TYR A 236 10.18 18.85 1.26
N LEU A 237 11.44 18.46 1.46
CA LEU A 237 12.08 18.52 2.77
C LEU A 237 12.30 19.96 3.27
N SER A 238 12.66 20.91 2.39
CA SER A 238 12.79 22.33 2.79
C SER A 238 11.44 22.91 3.18
N GLN A 239 10.38 22.66 2.38
CA GLN A 239 9.03 23.16 2.71
C GLN A 239 8.51 22.66 4.05
N ARG A 240 8.82 21.41 4.43
CA ARG A 240 8.46 20.90 5.76
C ARG A 240 9.20 21.62 6.88
N THR A 241 10.48 21.91 6.67
CA THR A 241 11.32 22.51 7.71
C THR A 241 10.91 23.97 7.95
N GLU A 242 10.56 24.69 6.88
CA GLU A 242 10.05 26.07 6.94
C GLU A 242 8.64 26.14 7.57
N GLY A 243 7.72 25.26 7.18
CA GLY A 243 6.38 25.23 7.77
C GLY A 243 6.36 24.85 9.26
N LEU A 244 7.38 24.13 9.73
CA LEU A 244 7.61 23.86 11.16
C LEU A 244 8.15 25.08 11.93
N GLN A 245 8.70 26.08 11.25
CA GLN A 245 9.23 27.31 11.85
C GLN A 245 8.18 28.42 11.93
N GLU A 246 7.19 28.44 11.04
CA GLU A 246 6.10 29.43 11.05
C GLU A 246 4.98 29.11 12.07
N GLU A 247 4.95 27.88 12.60
CA GLU A 247 3.98 27.42 13.61
C GLU A 247 4.46 27.60 15.09
N VAL A 248 5.62 28.24 15.32
CA VAL A 248 6.22 28.49 16.66
C VAL A 248 6.24 29.99 16.98
#